data_AF-A0A7L9SAZ9-F1
#
_entry.id   AF-A0A7L9SAZ9-F1
#
_cell.length_a   1.000
_cell.length_b   1.000
_cell.length_c   1.000
_cell.angle_alpha   90.00
_cell.angle_beta   90.00
_cell.angle_gamma   90.00
#
_symmetry.space_group_name_H-M   'P 1'
#
loop_
_entity.id
_entity.type
_entity.pdbx_description
1 polymer ?
#
loop_
_entity_poly.entity_id
_entity_poly.type
_entity_poly.pdbx_seq_one_letter_code
_entity_poly.pdbx_strand_id
1 'polypeptide(L)'
;MFNKLSIKQKSTLIGVLGMLIGAACFMTHFYLEQVTIPFYSLICAPAMFVLSFFSEETPFVPKMVLFQLGQFIGYYIFGYLSLQSFSKLTR
;
A
#
# COMPACT_ATOMS: atom_id res chain seq x y z
N MET A 1 -12.82 6.46 -19.57
CA MET A 1 -11.78 5.45 -19.93
C MET A 1 -11.69 4.29 -18.93
N PHE A 2 -11.73 4.54 -17.60
CA PHE A 2 -11.57 3.51 -16.56
C PHE A 2 -12.71 2.48 -16.40
N ASN A 3 -13.91 2.74 -16.97
CA ASN A 3 -15.06 1.87 -16.78
C ASN A 3 -14.96 0.51 -17.49
N LYS A 4 -14.09 0.36 -18.49
CA LYS A 4 -13.87 -0.91 -19.21
C LYS A 4 -12.83 -1.83 -18.57
N LEU A 5 -12.16 -1.41 -17.50
CA LEU A 5 -11.09 -2.20 -16.89
C LEU A 5 -11.66 -3.38 -16.09
N SER A 6 -10.98 -4.53 -16.20
CA SER A 6 -11.26 -5.70 -15.36
C SER A 6 -10.96 -5.42 -13.89
N ILE A 7 -11.56 -6.20 -12.99
CA ILE A 7 -11.33 -6.08 -11.54
C ILE A 7 -9.83 -6.15 -11.22
N LYS A 8 -9.11 -7.11 -11.82
CA LYS A 8 -7.65 -7.27 -11.64
C LYS A 8 -6.88 -6.00 -12.02
N GLN A 9 -7.19 -5.39 -13.17
CA GLN A 9 -6.53 -4.15 -13.61
C GLN A 9 -6.83 -2.97 -12.68
N LYS A 10 -8.09 -2.85 -12.20
CA LYS A 10 -8.46 -1.82 -11.22
C LYS A 10 -7.72 -2.04 -9.90
N SER A 11 -7.62 -3.28 -9.43
CA SER A 11 -6.84 -3.64 -8.24
C SER A 11 -5.36 -3.35 -8.40
N THR A 12 -4.77 -3.60 -9.57
CA THR A 12 -3.37 -3.20 -9.86
C THR A 12 -3.19 -1.70 -9.74
N LEU A 13 -4.11 -0.90 -10.28
CA LEU A 13 -4.07 0.56 -10.13
C LEU A 13 -4.15 0.98 -8.65
N ILE A 14 -5.04 0.35 -7.86
CA ILE A 14 -5.13 0.60 -6.41
C ILE A 14 -3.82 0.22 -5.71
N GLY A 15 -3.21 -0.91 -6.06
CA GLY A 15 -1.90 -1.32 -5.54
C GLY A 15 -0.79 -0.31 -5.85
N VAL A 16 -0.70 0.17 -7.09
CA VAL A 16 0.26 1.21 -7.50
C VAL A 16 0.00 2.53 -6.76
N LEU A 17 -1.26 2.93 -6.58
CA LEU A 17 -1.62 4.09 -5.77
C LEU A 17 -1.17 3.91 -4.31
N GLY A 18 -1.33 2.71 -3.75
CA GLY A 18 -0.80 2.34 -2.43
C GLY A 18 0.70 2.52 -2.31
N MET A 19 1.47 2.12 -3.33
CA MET A 19 2.92 2.37 -3.37
C MET A 19 3.26 3.86 -3.38
N LEU A 20 2.52 4.69 -4.12
CA LEU A 20 2.75 6.13 -4.16
C LEU A 20 2.43 6.79 -2.81
N ILE A 21 1.33 6.36 -2.17
CA ILE A 21 0.96 6.81 -0.83
C ILE A 21 2.04 6.40 0.18
N GLY A 22 2.49 5.15 0.15
CA GLY A 22 3.56 4.67 1.02
C GLY A 22 4.87 5.42 0.83
N ALA A 23 5.26 5.70 -0.41
CA ALA A 23 6.44 6.51 -0.72
C ALA A 23 6.32 7.92 -0.15
N ALA A 24 5.16 8.57 -0.33
CA ALA A 24 4.91 9.91 0.20
C ALA A 24 4.93 9.94 1.74
N CYS A 25 4.31 8.93 2.38
CA CYS A 25 4.32 8.77 3.83
C CYS A 25 5.74 8.57 4.36
N PHE A 26 6.53 7.71 3.71
CA PHE A 26 7.93 7.49 4.07
C PHE A 26 8.77 8.76 3.89
N MET A 27 8.67 9.45 2.74
CA MET A 27 9.41 10.68 2.49
C MET A 27 9.07 11.78 3.49
N THR A 28 7.78 11.95 3.80
CA THR A 28 7.34 12.92 4.82
C THR A 28 7.91 12.55 6.18
N HIS A 29 7.85 11.28 6.58
CA HIS A 29 8.40 10.86 7.87
C HIS A 29 9.93 11.00 7.94
N PHE A 30 10.64 10.76 6.82
CA PHE A 30 12.09 10.83 6.74
C PHE A 30 12.64 12.26 6.69
N TYR A 31 12.02 13.15 5.92
CA TYR A 31 12.51 14.52 5.72
C TYR A 31 11.84 15.55 6.63
N LEU A 32 10.63 15.27 7.13
CA LEU A 32 9.82 16.19 7.92
C LEU A 32 9.49 15.55 9.27
N GLU A 33 10.51 15.29 10.07
CA GLU A 33 10.44 14.59 11.36
C GLU A 33 9.42 15.20 12.36
N GLN A 34 9.12 16.50 12.22
CA GLN A 34 8.15 17.21 13.06
C GLN A 34 6.69 17.03 12.61
N VAL A 35 6.44 16.39 11.47
CA VAL A 35 5.10 16.22 10.91
C VAL A 35 4.54 14.85 11.29
N THR A 36 3.52 14.86 12.15
CA THR A 36 2.74 13.66 12.45
C THR A 36 1.71 13.42 11.36
N ILE A 37 1.87 12.33 10.60
CA ILE A 37 0.89 11.93 9.60
C ILE A 37 -0.27 11.21 10.31
N PRO A 38 -1.50 11.74 10.27
CA PRO A 38 -2.63 11.08 10.89
C PRO A 38 -2.87 9.72 10.23
N PHE A 39 -3.19 8.72 11.04
CA PHE A 39 -3.43 7.34 10.59
C PHE A 39 -2.26 6.68 9.85
N TYR A 40 -1.02 7.16 10.04
CA TYR A 40 0.17 6.56 9.41
C TYR A 40 0.26 5.05 9.61
N SER A 41 0.03 4.58 10.83
CA SER A 41 0.04 3.15 11.16
C SER A 41 -0.99 2.33 10.38
N LEU A 42 -2.14 2.92 10.06
CA LEU A 42 -3.18 2.28 9.27
C LEU A 42 -2.86 2.32 7.78
N ILE A 43 -2.46 3.49 7.27
CA ILE A 43 -2.10 3.70 5.86
C ILE A 43 -0.92 2.81 5.46
N CYS A 44 0.08 2.71 6.35
CA CYS A 44 1.27 1.90 6.12
C CYS A 44 1.21 0.50 6.73
N ALA A 45 0.05 0.09 7.27
CA ALA A 45 -0.14 -1.23 7.88
C ALA A 45 0.32 -2.40 6.99
N PRO A 46 0.03 -2.42 5.66
CA PRO A 46 0.46 -3.54 4.84
C PRO A 46 1.98 -3.63 4.70
N ALA A 47 2.65 -2.49 4.63
CA ALA A 47 4.09 -2.41 4.56
C ALA A 47 4.74 -2.81 5.89
N MET A 48 4.20 -2.31 7.01
CA MET A 48 4.65 -2.68 8.35
C MET A 48 4.51 -4.18 8.61
N PHE A 49 3.41 -4.78 8.14
CA PHE A 49 3.18 -6.21 8.23
C PHE A 49 4.22 -7.03 7.45
N VAL A 50 4.60 -6.60 6.24
CA VAL A 50 5.67 -7.27 5.51
C VAL A 50 7.01 -7.10 6.22
N LEU A 51 7.30 -5.89 6.71
CA LEU A 51 8.54 -5.61 7.42
C LEU A 51 8.66 -6.34 8.76
N SER A 52 7.55 -6.70 9.42
CA SER A 52 7.60 -7.42 10.71
C SER A 52 8.22 -8.82 10.63
N PHE A 53 8.36 -9.38 9.44
CA PHE A 53 9.07 -10.65 9.21
C PHE A 53 10.59 -10.50 9.11
N PHE A 54 11.10 -9.26 9.07
CA PHE A 54 12.51 -8.97 8.86
C PHE A 54 13.10 -8.27 10.09
N SER A 55 14.41 -8.42 10.27
CA SER A 55 15.13 -7.78 11.38
C SER A 55 15.17 -6.26 11.22
N GLU A 56 15.25 -5.55 12.35
CA GLU A 56 15.50 -4.10 12.38
C GLU A 56 16.83 -3.74 11.69
N GLU A 57 17.82 -4.63 11.76
CA GLU A 57 19.15 -4.54 11.14
C GLU A 57 19.12 -4.70 9.60
N THR A 58 17.94 -4.87 9.00
CA THR A 58 17.82 -4.97 7.54
C THR A 58 18.33 -3.69 6.88
N PRO A 59 19.27 -3.78 5.91
CA PRO A 59 19.81 -2.61 5.24
C PRO A 59 18.71 -1.77 4.59
N PHE A 60 18.96 -0.46 4.49
CA PHE A 60 17.97 0.52 4.06
C PHE A 60 17.31 0.19 2.73
N VAL A 61 18.10 -0.10 1.69
CA VAL A 61 17.57 -0.34 0.33
C VAL A 61 16.65 -1.57 0.28
N PRO A 62 17.05 -2.76 0.77
CA PRO A 62 16.15 -3.91 0.92
C PRO A 62 14.89 -3.59 1.72
N LYS A 63 15.01 -2.83 2.82
CA LYS A 63 13.87 -2.43 3.65
C LYS A 63 12.86 -1.59 2.86
N MET A 64 13.34 -0.66 2.02
CA MET A 64 12.48 0.15 1.16
C MET A 64 11.79 -0.66 0.07
N VAL A 65 12.48 -1.64 -0.53
CA VAL A 65 11.88 -2.55 -1.51
C VAL A 65 10.77 -3.37 -0.86
N LEU A 66 11.02 -3.95 0.31
CA LEU A 66 10.03 -4.72 1.07
C LEU A 66 8.84 -3.86 1.48
N PHE A 67 9.09 -2.63 1.93
CA PHE A 67 8.04 -1.68 2.27
C PHE A 67 7.11 -1.43 1.08
N GLN A 68 7.68 -1.12 -0.09
CA GLN A 68 6.89 -0.84 -1.30
C GLN A 68 6.17 -2.07 -1.86
N LEU A 69 6.78 -3.25 -1.76
CA LEU A 69 6.12 -4.50 -2.11
C LEU A 69 4.94 -4.79 -1.18
N GLY A 70 5.11 -4.59 0.13
CA GLY A 70 4.04 -4.73 1.11
C GLY A 70 2.89 -3.77 0.85
N GLN A 71 3.19 -2.51 0.53
CA GLN A 71 2.18 -1.55 0.11
C GLN A 71 1.39 -2.02 -1.11
N PHE A 72 2.10 -2.42 -2.16
CA PHE A 72 1.46 -2.88 -3.39
C PHE A 72 0.52 -4.05 -3.12
N ILE A 73 1.02 -5.09 -2.44
CA ILE A 73 0.26 -6.32 -2.17
C ILE A 73 -0.96 -6.00 -1.31
N GLY A 74 -0.80 -5.22 -0.24
CA GLY A 74 -1.90 -4.86 0.65
C GLY A 74 -3.01 -4.11 -0.06
N TYR A 75 -2.67 -3.02 -0.75
CA TYR A 75 -3.64 -2.21 -1.46
C TYR A 75 -4.26 -2.95 -2.66
N TYR A 76 -3.49 -3.82 -3.33
CA TYR A 76 -4.02 -4.70 -4.38
C TYR A 76 -5.09 -5.65 -3.83
N ILE A 77 -4.79 -6.34 -2.73
CA ILE A 77 -5.72 -7.29 -2.08
C ILE A 77 -6.97 -6.54 -1.60
N PHE A 78 -6.78 -5.41 -0.91
CA PHE A 78 -7.89 -4.56 -0.46
C PHE A 78 -8.78 -4.15 -1.64
N GLY A 79 -8.18 -3.58 -2.70
CA GLY A 79 -8.91 -3.17 -3.90
C GLY A 79 -9.64 -4.33 -4.56
N TYR A 80 -9.02 -5.51 -4.66
CA TYR A 80 -9.64 -6.71 -5.22
C TYR A 80 -10.86 -7.17 -4.41
N LEU A 81 -10.73 -7.29 -3.08
CA LEU A 81 -11.81 -7.73 -2.20
C LEU A 81 -12.97 -6.74 -2.17
N SER A 82 -12.67 -5.43 -2.12
CA SER A 82 -13.68 -4.38 -2.13
C SER A 82 -14.46 -4.36 -3.46
N LEU A 83 -13.76 -4.38 -4.59
CA LEU A 83 -14.39 -4.38 -5.91
C LEU A 83 -15.19 -5.67 -6.17
N GLN A 84 -14.67 -6.81 -5.73
CA GLN A 84 -15.37 -8.09 -5.85
C GLN A 84 -16.65 -8.10 -5.02
N SER A 85 -16.59 -7.64 -3.76
CA SER A 85 -17.77 -7.53 -2.89
C SER A 85 -18.83 -6.60 -3.48
N PHE A 86 -18.40 -5.45 -4.01
CA PHE A 86 -19.32 -4.48 -4.64
C PHE A 86 -20.00 -5.05 -5.89
N SER A 87 -19.26 -5.82 -6.70
CA SER A 87 -19.80 -6.49 -7.89
C SER A 87 -20.82 -7.58 -7.59
N LYS A 88 -20.72 -8.22 -6.40
CA LYS A 88 -21.70 -9.21 -5.94
C LYS A 88 -22.97 -8.55 -5.43
N LEU A 89 -22.85 -7.39 -4.76
CA LEU A 89 -24.00 -6.66 -4.21
C LEU A 89 -24.86 -5.98 -5.28
N THR A 90 -24.27 -5.66 -6.43
CA THR A 90 -24.97 -5.02 -7.57
C THR A 90 -25.56 -6.01 -8.58
N ARG A 91 -25.49 -7.31 -8.31
CA ARG A 91 -26.16 -8.39 -9.06
C ARG A 91 -27.34 -8.92 -8.25
#